data_AF-A0A1I2SXQ9-F1
#
_entry.id   AF-A0A1I2SXQ9-F1
#
_cell.length_a   1.000
_cell.length_b   1.000
_cell.length_c   1.000
_cell.angle_alpha   90.00
_cell.angle_beta   90.00
_cell.angle_gamma   90.00
#
_symmetry.space_group_name_H-M   'P 1'
#
loop_
_entity.id
_entity.type
_entity.pdbx_description
1 polymer ?
#
loop_
_entity_poly.entity_id
_entity_poly.type
_entity_poly.pdbx_seq_one_letter_code
_entity_poly.pdbx_strand_id
1 'polypeptide(L)'
;MAINASATGFTGYVEAVCAIQAADRGFADVLTMTFPAAKALEARRAEAYSGFLELIARARSSGHLRDDFVPEDLVILLMANAGVIAATGDAAPDAWRRLLGHMLRSYAAPGAPISPFPEAPRATALYRAMVRLARDGKDAS
;
A
#
# COMPACT_ATOMS: atom_id res chain seq x y z
N MET A 1 -4.68 -6.30 -21.20
CA MET A 1 -3.49 -5.43 -20.99
C MET A 1 -2.47 -6.27 -20.23
N ALA A 2 -1.36 -6.63 -20.87
CA ALA A 2 -0.36 -7.51 -20.27
C ALA A 2 0.39 -6.77 -19.16
N ILE A 3 0.20 -7.20 -17.91
CA ILE A 3 0.94 -6.67 -16.76
C ILE A 3 2.35 -7.27 -16.84
N ASN A 4 3.34 -6.41 -17.10
CA ASN A 4 4.74 -6.78 -17.34
C ASN A 4 5.32 -7.56 -16.13
N ALA A 5 5.83 -8.76 -16.38
CA ALA A 5 6.27 -9.74 -15.38
C ALA A 5 7.75 -9.53 -14.96
N SER A 6 7.99 -8.55 -14.08
CA SER A 6 9.31 -8.29 -13.49
C SER A 6 9.15 -7.67 -12.09
N ALA A 7 10.25 -7.42 -11.35
CA ALA A 7 10.24 -6.63 -10.11
C ALA A 7 9.50 -5.29 -10.28
N THR A 8 9.61 -4.71 -11.48
CA THR A 8 8.89 -3.50 -11.91
C THR A 8 7.38 -3.73 -11.99
N GLY A 9 6.93 -4.94 -12.36
CA GLY A 9 5.51 -5.32 -12.38
C GLY A 9 4.89 -5.40 -11.00
N PHE A 10 5.57 -6.05 -10.04
CA PHE A 10 5.12 -6.10 -8.65
C PHE A 10 5.12 -4.71 -8.02
N THR A 11 6.25 -4.00 -8.12
CA THR A 11 6.41 -2.66 -7.54
C THR A 11 5.41 -1.67 -8.13
N GLY A 12 5.24 -1.68 -9.45
CA GLY A 12 4.30 -0.81 -10.15
C GLY A 12 2.84 -1.13 -9.80
N TYR A 13 2.49 -2.40 -9.60
CA TYR A 13 1.15 -2.77 -9.14
C TYR A 13 0.88 -2.23 -7.73
N VAL A 14 1.80 -2.47 -6.78
CA VAL A 14 1.63 -2.00 -5.39
C VAL A 14 1.57 -0.46 -5.35
N GLU A 15 2.42 0.22 -6.12
CA GLU A 15 2.37 1.68 -6.25
C GLU A 15 1.03 2.17 -6.80
N ALA A 16 0.50 1.51 -7.85
CA ALA A 16 -0.79 1.88 -8.43
C ALA A 16 -1.93 1.73 -7.43
N VAL A 17 -1.97 0.65 -6.65
CA VAL A 17 -3.01 0.44 -5.62
C VAL A 17 -2.90 1.48 -4.50
N CYS A 18 -1.70 1.73 -3.99
CA CYS A 18 -1.46 2.76 -2.97
C CYS A 18 -1.83 4.17 -3.49
N ALA A 19 -1.56 4.46 -4.76
CA ALA A 19 -1.93 5.72 -5.39
C ALA A 19 -3.45 5.87 -5.54
N ILE A 20 -4.17 4.79 -5.86
CA ILE A 20 -5.65 4.79 -5.88
C ILE A 20 -6.21 5.10 -4.49
N GLN A 21 -5.68 4.47 -3.42
CA GLN A 21 -6.09 4.81 -2.04
C GLN A 21 -5.84 6.28 -1.71
N ALA A 22 -4.74 6.86 -2.21
CA ALA A 22 -4.40 8.26 -1.96
C ALA A 22 -5.28 9.23 -2.76
N ALA A 23 -5.69 8.85 -3.98
CA ALA A 23 -6.52 9.67 -4.87
C ALA A 23 -8.01 9.65 -4.47
N ASP A 24 -8.50 8.55 -3.90
CA ASP A 24 -9.90 8.40 -3.52
C ASP A 24 -10.04 7.78 -2.11
N ARG A 25 -10.28 8.65 -1.11
CA ARG A 25 -10.50 8.24 0.28
C ARG A 25 -11.78 7.40 0.47
N GLY A 26 -12.74 7.46 -0.45
CA GLY A 26 -13.99 6.68 -0.43
C GLY A 26 -13.86 5.30 -1.08
N PHE A 27 -12.82 5.09 -1.89
CA PHE A 27 -12.52 3.82 -2.56
C PHE A 27 -11.35 3.05 -1.91
N ALA A 28 -10.67 3.67 -0.94
CA ALA A 28 -9.45 3.17 -0.31
C ALA A 28 -9.59 1.81 0.40
N ASP A 29 -10.80 1.24 0.44
CA ASP A 29 -11.15 0.13 1.30
C ASP A 29 -11.56 -1.16 0.58
N VAL A 30 -11.64 -1.20 -0.75
CA VAL A 30 -12.16 -2.39 -1.46
C VAL A 30 -11.27 -3.64 -1.34
N LEU A 31 -9.96 -3.46 -1.13
CA LEU A 31 -9.02 -4.58 -0.92
C LEU A 31 -8.76 -4.89 0.57
N THR A 32 -8.96 -3.92 1.45
CA THR A 32 -8.75 -4.04 2.90
C THR A 32 -10.03 -4.40 3.67
N MET A 33 -11.21 -4.23 3.06
CA MET A 33 -12.49 -4.66 3.59
C MET A 33 -12.87 -6.06 3.13
N THR A 34 -13.82 -6.65 3.84
CA THR A 34 -14.62 -7.78 3.36
C THR A 34 -16.04 -7.31 3.11
N PHE A 35 -16.73 -7.91 2.15
CA PHE A 35 -18.10 -7.57 1.76
C PHE A 35 -19.06 -8.75 1.92
N PRO A 36 -19.27 -9.29 3.14
CA PRO A 36 -20.05 -10.52 3.33
C PRO A 36 -21.49 -10.44 2.78
N ALA A 37 -22.09 -9.25 2.83
CA ALA A 37 -23.46 -9.01 2.38
C ALA A 37 -23.55 -8.62 0.88
N ALA A 38 -22.45 -8.26 0.22
CA ALA A 38 -22.42 -7.81 -1.16
C ALA A 38 -21.59 -8.75 -2.03
N LYS A 39 -22.19 -9.90 -2.39
CA LYS A 39 -21.52 -11.01 -3.09
C LYS A 39 -20.77 -10.59 -4.37
N ALA A 40 -21.32 -9.67 -5.16
CA ALA A 40 -20.66 -9.21 -6.38
C ALA A 40 -19.38 -8.41 -6.11
N LEU A 41 -19.35 -7.66 -5.00
CA LEU A 41 -18.18 -6.90 -4.58
C LEU A 41 -17.14 -7.81 -3.94
N GLU A 42 -17.57 -8.80 -3.15
CA GLU A 42 -16.66 -9.83 -2.62
C GLU A 42 -16.03 -10.68 -3.73
N ALA A 43 -16.78 -11.02 -4.78
CA ALA A 43 -16.23 -11.73 -5.94
C ALA A 43 -15.15 -10.90 -6.66
N ARG A 44 -15.40 -9.61 -6.89
CA ARG A 44 -14.40 -8.70 -7.48
C ARG A 44 -13.16 -8.54 -6.60
N ARG A 45 -13.34 -8.44 -5.29
CA ARG A 45 -12.25 -8.42 -4.31
C ARG A 45 -11.42 -9.70 -4.41
N ALA A 46 -12.07 -10.86 -4.44
CA ALA A 46 -11.41 -12.16 -4.55
C ALA A 46 -10.63 -12.30 -5.88
N GLU A 47 -11.22 -11.89 -7.01
CA GLU A 47 -10.54 -11.87 -8.31
C GLU A 47 -9.28 -10.98 -8.31
N ALA A 48 -9.38 -9.78 -7.74
CA ALA A 48 -8.24 -8.88 -7.60
C ALA A 48 -7.15 -9.50 -6.69
N TYR A 49 -7.56 -10.17 -5.61
CA TYR A 49 -6.64 -10.88 -4.74
C TYR A 49 -5.96 -12.07 -5.44
N SER A 50 -6.67 -12.84 -6.27
CA SER A 50 -6.07 -13.92 -7.06
C SER A 50 -5.03 -13.41 -8.06
N GLY A 51 -5.34 -12.36 -8.82
CA GLY A 51 -4.36 -11.74 -9.73
C GLY A 51 -3.13 -11.22 -8.99
N PHE A 52 -3.29 -10.81 -7.74
CA PHE A 52 -2.21 -10.38 -6.89
C PHE A 52 -1.32 -11.52 -6.39
N LEU A 53 -1.91 -12.65 -5.99
CA LEU A 53 -1.16 -13.86 -5.64
C LEU A 53 -0.24 -14.31 -6.79
N GLU A 54 -0.71 -14.20 -8.03
CA GLU A 54 0.13 -14.51 -9.19
C GLU A 54 1.30 -13.54 -9.36
N LEU A 55 1.10 -12.23 -9.12
CA LEU A 55 2.19 -11.24 -9.19
C LEU A 55 3.26 -11.52 -8.13
N ILE A 56 2.84 -11.86 -6.92
CA ILE A 56 3.74 -12.23 -5.81
C ILE A 56 4.51 -13.49 -6.18
N ALA A 57 3.83 -14.53 -6.66
CA ALA A 57 4.46 -15.78 -7.06
C ALA A 57 5.55 -15.55 -8.11
N ARG A 58 5.27 -14.73 -9.13
CA ARG A 58 6.23 -14.35 -10.18
C ARG A 58 7.42 -13.54 -9.63
N ALA A 59 7.15 -12.58 -8.73
CA ALA A 59 8.21 -11.78 -8.13
C ALA A 59 9.13 -12.62 -7.22
N ARG A 60 8.57 -13.54 -6.43
CA ARG A 60 9.34 -14.53 -5.64
C ARG A 60 10.17 -15.44 -6.54
N SER A 61 9.58 -16.02 -7.59
CA SER A 61 10.31 -16.91 -8.50
C SER A 61 11.46 -16.22 -9.24
N SER A 62 11.40 -14.89 -9.38
CA SER A 62 12.46 -14.08 -9.99
C SER A 62 13.55 -13.62 -9.00
N GLY A 63 13.48 -14.03 -7.73
CA GLY A 63 14.48 -13.68 -6.70
C GLY A 63 14.44 -12.22 -6.24
N HIS A 64 13.33 -11.51 -6.48
CA HIS A 64 13.21 -10.08 -6.11
C HIS A 64 12.55 -9.85 -4.76
N LEU A 65 11.88 -10.87 -4.22
CA LEU A 65 11.26 -10.84 -2.90
C LEU A 65 12.00 -11.78 -1.96
N ARG A 66 12.12 -11.39 -0.69
CA ARG A 66 12.65 -12.24 0.39
C ARG A 66 11.84 -13.53 0.54
N ASP A 67 12.50 -14.58 0.99
CA ASP A 67 11.93 -15.94 0.99
C ASP A 67 10.74 -16.11 1.94
N ASP A 68 10.71 -15.35 3.03
CA ASP A 68 9.66 -15.31 4.04
C ASP A 68 8.55 -14.28 3.75
N PHE A 69 8.58 -13.62 2.58
CA PHE A 69 7.49 -12.75 2.15
C PHE A 69 6.21 -13.54 1.86
N VAL A 70 5.10 -13.11 2.44
CA VAL A 70 3.77 -13.73 2.26
C VAL A 70 2.73 -12.71 1.77
N PRO A 71 1.67 -13.14 1.08
CA PRO A 71 0.62 -12.24 0.59
C PRO A 71 -0.05 -11.36 1.66
N GLU A 72 -0.14 -11.86 2.89
CA GLU A 72 -0.69 -11.14 4.03
C GLU A 72 0.09 -9.86 4.36
N ASP A 73 1.40 -9.81 4.10
CA ASP A 73 2.23 -8.62 4.29
C ASP A 73 1.73 -7.43 3.47
N LEU A 74 1.12 -7.71 2.31
CA LEU A 74 0.55 -6.67 1.47
C LEU A 74 -0.81 -6.19 1.96
N VAL A 75 -1.62 -7.07 2.56
CA VAL A 75 -2.85 -6.64 3.23
C VAL A 75 -2.50 -5.67 4.37
N ILE A 76 -1.49 -6.01 5.16
CA ILE A 76 -0.95 -5.15 6.24
C ILE A 76 -0.45 -3.82 5.67
N LEU A 77 0.30 -3.84 4.56
CA LEU A 77 0.74 -2.62 3.87
C LEU A 77 -0.43 -1.74 3.47
N LEU A 78 -1.47 -2.30 2.86
CA LEU A 78 -2.61 -1.53 2.36
C LEU A 78 -3.41 -0.91 3.53
N MET A 79 -3.55 -1.61 4.65
CA MET A 79 -4.14 -1.07 5.88
C MET A 79 -3.29 0.07 6.45
N ALA A 80 -1.97 -0.11 6.52
CA ALA A 80 -1.04 0.93 6.99
C ALA A 80 -1.05 2.16 6.08
N ASN A 81 -1.11 1.96 4.77
CA ASN A 81 -1.17 3.02 3.76
C ASN A 81 -2.45 3.85 3.91
N ALA A 82 -3.61 3.19 4.05
CA ALA A 82 -4.88 3.86 4.32
C ALA A 82 -4.82 4.69 5.62
N GLY A 83 -4.25 4.13 6.69
CA GLY A 83 -4.04 4.84 7.95
C GLY A 83 -3.16 6.09 7.82
N VAL A 84 -2.05 5.98 7.08
CA VAL A 84 -1.18 7.14 6.79
C VAL A 84 -1.92 8.20 6.01
N ILE A 85 -2.64 7.83 4.94
CA ILE A 85 -3.41 8.77 4.11
C ILE A 85 -4.47 9.51 4.96
N ALA A 86 -5.20 8.79 5.81
CA ALA A 86 -6.20 9.37 6.68
C ALA A 86 -5.58 10.35 7.70
N ALA A 87 -4.48 9.95 8.33
CA ALA A 87 -3.80 10.76 9.35
C ALA A 87 -3.11 12.01 8.76
N THR A 88 -2.47 11.89 7.61
CA THR A 88 -1.70 13.01 7.04
C THR A 88 -2.55 13.98 6.26
N GLY A 89 -3.62 13.50 5.61
CA GLY A 89 -4.53 14.30 4.82
C GLY A 89 -3.79 15.36 3.98
N ASP A 90 -4.30 16.59 4.00
CA ASP A 90 -3.75 17.67 3.17
C ASP A 90 -2.47 18.28 3.77
N ALA A 91 -2.13 17.94 5.03
CA ALA A 91 -0.91 18.44 5.66
C ALA A 91 0.34 17.82 5.05
N ALA A 92 0.28 16.53 4.68
CA ALA A 92 1.33 15.80 3.96
C ALA A 92 0.71 14.74 3.02
N PRO A 93 0.13 15.15 1.87
CA PRO A 93 -0.64 14.26 0.99
C PRO A 93 0.21 13.18 0.33
N ASP A 94 1.52 13.38 0.17
CA ASP A 94 2.43 12.41 -0.43
C ASP A 94 3.18 11.53 0.59
N ALA A 95 2.87 11.63 1.88
CA ALA A 95 3.58 10.88 2.93
C ALA A 95 3.48 9.35 2.75
N TRP A 96 2.41 8.88 2.13
CA TRP A 96 2.18 7.46 1.78
C TRP A 96 3.29 6.91 0.88
N ARG A 97 3.86 7.72 -0.03
CA ARG A 97 4.96 7.31 -0.91
C ARG A 97 6.19 6.90 -0.10
N ARG A 98 6.47 7.64 0.98
CA ARG A 98 7.60 7.36 1.87
C ARG A 98 7.39 6.05 2.64
N LEU A 99 6.18 5.78 3.13
CA LEU A 99 5.83 4.47 3.71
C LEU A 99 6.03 3.35 2.69
N LEU A 100 5.44 3.48 1.50
CA LEU A 100 5.56 2.49 0.44
C LEU A 100 7.02 2.19 0.10
N GLY A 101 7.86 3.21 -0.05
CA GLY A 101 9.28 3.03 -0.32
C GLY A 101 10.01 2.26 0.79
N HIS A 102 9.66 2.48 2.06
CA HIS A 102 10.24 1.73 3.17
C HIS A 102 9.82 0.26 3.12
N MET A 103 8.54 0.00 2.83
CA MET A 103 7.99 -1.36 2.80
C MET A 103 8.53 -2.15 1.61
N LEU A 104 8.60 -1.57 0.41
CA LEU A 104 9.21 -2.20 -0.77
C LEU A 104 10.69 -2.56 -0.53
N ARG A 105 11.45 -1.70 0.16
CA ARG A 105 12.83 -2.02 0.56
C ARG A 105 12.89 -3.19 1.54
N SER A 106 11.92 -3.30 2.45
CA SER A 106 11.86 -4.40 3.43
C SER A 106 11.45 -5.74 2.81
N TYR A 107 10.74 -5.70 1.69
CA TYR A 107 10.30 -6.89 0.94
C TYR A 107 11.33 -7.41 -0.05
N ALA A 108 12.23 -6.54 -0.49
CA ALA A 108 13.27 -6.88 -1.45
C ALA A 108 14.19 -8.00 -0.93
N ALA A 109 14.51 -8.97 -1.79
CA ALA A 109 15.52 -9.97 -1.48
C ALA A 109 16.90 -9.32 -1.27
N PRO A 110 17.80 -9.92 -0.47
CA PRO A 110 19.17 -9.44 -0.35
C PRO A 110 19.85 -9.26 -1.71
N GLY A 111 20.37 -8.07 -1.98
CA GLY A 111 21.04 -7.74 -3.25
C GLY A 111 20.13 -7.39 -4.43
N ALA A 112 18.80 -7.43 -4.26
CA ALA A 112 17.87 -6.99 -5.30
C ALA A 112 18.01 -5.47 -5.56
N PRO A 113 17.79 -5.01 -6.81
CA PRO A 113 17.84 -3.59 -7.13
C PRO A 113 16.86 -2.77 -6.30
N ILE A 114 17.36 -1.71 -5.65
CA ILE A 114 16.54 -0.82 -4.82
C ILE A 114 16.08 0.36 -5.67
N SER A 115 14.77 0.59 -5.73
CA SER A 115 14.21 1.75 -6.43
C SER A 115 14.57 3.08 -5.74
N PRO A 116 14.59 4.20 -6.49
CA PRO A 116 14.77 5.53 -5.94
C PRO A 116 13.81 5.78 -4.76
N PHE A 117 14.33 6.43 -3.72
CA PHE A 117 13.57 6.61 -2.49
C PHE A 117 12.91 7.98 -2.47
N PRO A 118 11.59 8.07 -2.25
CA PRO A 118 10.89 9.36 -2.21
C PRO A 118 11.48 10.29 -1.16
N GLU A 119 11.50 11.60 -1.38
CA GLU A 119 11.98 12.55 -0.36
C GLU A 119 11.20 12.45 0.96
N ALA A 120 11.86 12.82 2.07
CA ALA A 120 11.19 12.85 3.36
C ALA A 120 10.16 14.00 3.40
N PRO A 121 8.96 13.78 3.97
CA PRO A 121 8.03 14.87 4.22
C PRO A 121 8.66 15.87 5.20
N ARG A 122 8.31 17.15 5.05
CA ARG A 122 8.79 18.20 5.96
C ARG A 122 8.33 17.91 7.39
N ALA A 123 9.22 18.09 8.37
CA ALA A 123 8.90 17.88 9.78
C ALA A 123 7.67 18.67 10.25
N THR A 124 7.52 19.92 9.79
CA THR A 124 6.36 20.76 10.10
C THR A 124 5.05 20.25 9.50
N ALA A 125 5.10 19.58 8.35
CA ALA A 125 3.95 18.96 7.73
C ALA A 125 3.47 17.74 8.54
N LEU A 126 4.39 16.87 8.95
CA LEU A 126 4.07 15.74 9.83
C LEU A 126 3.57 16.21 11.20
N TYR A 127 4.16 17.26 11.77
CA TYR A 127 3.69 17.82 13.04
C TYR A 127 2.22 18.26 12.97
N ARG A 128 1.82 18.95 11.90
CA ARG A 128 0.41 19.34 11.69
C ARG A 128 -0.52 18.12 11.57
N ALA A 129 -0.08 17.07 10.88
CA ALA A 129 -0.83 15.81 10.80
C ALA A 129 -1.04 15.18 12.19
N MET A 130 0.00 15.12 13.01
CA MET A 130 -0.12 14.59 14.39
C MET A 130 -1.09 15.41 15.25
N VAL A 131 -1.05 16.75 15.15
CA VAL A 131 -1.98 17.63 15.87
C VAL A 131 -3.42 17.39 15.45
N ARG A 132 -3.68 17.17 14.15
CA ARG A 132 -5.00 16.83 13.62
C ARG A 132 -5.47 15.47 14.15
N LEU A 133 -4.65 14.44 14.01
CA LEU A 133 -4.95 13.08 14.46
C LEU A 133 -5.34 13.04 15.96
N ALA A 134 -4.64 13.81 16.79
CA ALA A 134 -4.93 13.90 18.22
C ALA A 134 -6.26 14.61 18.55
N ARG A 135 -6.80 15.45 17.65
CA ARG A 135 -8.12 16.07 17.81
C ARG A 135 -9.22 15.10 17.41
N ASP A 136 -9.08 14.48 16.23
CA ASP A 136 -10.04 13.52 15.71
C ASP A 136 -10.25 12.34 16.68
N GLY A 137 -9.19 11.89 17.36
CA GLY A 137 -9.27 10.84 18.39
C GLY A 137 -9.92 11.26 19.71
N LYS A 138 -9.94 12.55 20.05
CA LYS A 138 -10.66 13.06 21.23
C LYS A 138 -12.16 13.18 20.98
N ASP A 139 -12.54 13.51 19.76
CA ASP A 139 -13.95 13.67 19.38
C ASP A 139 -14.67 12.31 19.18
N ALA A 140 -13.91 11.23 19.06
CA ALA A 140 -14.42 9.86 18.94
C ALA A 140 -14.57 9.09 20.28
N SER A 141 -14.15 9.71 21.40
CA SER A 141 -14.19 9.13 22.75
C SER A 141 -15.26 9.76 23.63
#